data_AF-A0A194XPH4-F1
#
_entry.id   AF-A0A194XPH4-F1
#
_cell.length_a   1.000
_cell.length_b   1.000
_cell.length_c   1.000
_cell.angle_alpha   90.00
_cell.angle_beta   90.00
_cell.angle_gamma   90.00
#
_symmetry.space_group_name_H-M   'P 1'
#
loop_
_entity.id
_entity.type
_entity.pdbx_description
1 polymer ?
#
loop_
_entity_poly.entity_id
_entity_poly.type
_entity_poly.pdbx_seq_one_letter_code
_entity_poly.pdbx_strand_id
1 'polypeptide(L)'
;MVDQNQRPGKVATNNKVAAESSSAAPASRSAHRAPLSQSAFNPGSPTKVDITYVRLPGASADITLSATGATLNKYKSTKSTYSNGLATYVKAYPFQNQGFDFVAHFMKAMSPADRVDFLAANWVEVVVELRAYFANASNVVNQLAKLGPEFTDHIKNLDIKLKLPPLAELSKMTLALLPASAGYKLIEEVVQEIFQFPAIGRMNVVLCIPHSIQDGIHDQHLSHALPFFPMSFTGWNVDIQAQGMYKPKLILREDLNSLNGLRAIEVKRKEDEELRVLNAVFVRHSIYEPETLT
;
A
#
# COMPACT_ATOMS: atom_id res chain seq x y z
N MET A 1 -43.23 52.11 -3.75
CA MET A 1 -43.43 51.82 -5.19
C MET A 1 -42.95 50.40 -5.44
N VAL A 2 -43.87 49.51 -5.86
CA VAL A 2 -43.73 48.48 -6.94
C VAL A 2 -42.45 47.61 -6.90
N ASP A 3 -42.40 46.28 -6.87
CA ASP A 3 -43.28 45.14 -7.21
C ASP A 3 -42.69 43.89 -6.50
N GLN A 4 -43.43 43.09 -5.74
CA GLN A 4 -44.10 41.84 -6.14
C GLN A 4 -43.42 41.00 -7.26
N ASN A 5 -42.94 39.81 -6.90
CA ASN A 5 -43.21 38.58 -7.67
C ASN A 5 -42.93 37.31 -6.84
N GLN A 6 -43.96 36.84 -6.16
CA GLN A 6 -44.17 35.42 -5.91
C GLN A 6 -45.01 34.87 -7.07
N ARG A 7 -44.72 33.66 -7.57
CA ARG A 7 -45.80 32.71 -7.91
C ARG A 7 -45.34 31.24 -7.96
N PRO A 8 -46.25 30.29 -7.65
CA PRO A 8 -46.01 28.86 -7.50
C PRO A 8 -46.69 27.99 -8.59
N GLY A 9 -46.59 26.66 -8.45
CA GLY A 9 -47.42 25.65 -9.14
C GLY A 9 -46.59 24.62 -9.91
N LYS A 10 -46.97 23.36 -10.09
CA LYS A 10 -48.22 22.61 -9.83
C LYS A 10 -47.92 21.11 -9.99
N VAL A 11 -48.74 20.31 -9.33
CA VAL A 11 -48.86 18.84 -9.39
C VAL A 11 -49.32 18.34 -10.77
N ALA A 12 -48.85 17.17 -11.20
CA ALA A 12 -49.63 16.23 -12.04
C ALA A 12 -49.13 14.78 -11.90
N THR A 13 -50.03 13.93 -11.44
CA THR A 13 -50.06 12.46 -11.50
C THR A 13 -50.14 11.93 -12.94
N ASN A 14 -49.64 10.71 -13.20
CA ASN A 14 -50.42 9.68 -13.91
C ASN A 14 -49.76 8.28 -13.89
N ASN A 15 -50.55 7.32 -13.42
CA ASN A 15 -50.40 5.88 -13.64
C ASN A 15 -50.58 5.54 -15.13
N LYS A 16 -49.84 4.53 -15.62
CA LYS A 16 -50.36 3.67 -16.70
C LYS A 16 -49.81 2.25 -16.60
N VAL A 17 -50.73 1.33 -16.38
CA VAL A 17 -50.62 -0.13 -16.47
C VAL A 17 -50.84 -0.54 -17.93
N ALA A 18 -50.03 -1.48 -18.43
CA ALA A 18 -50.34 -2.43 -19.52
C ALA A 18 -49.30 -3.56 -19.42
N ALA A 19 -49.64 -4.78 -19.00
CA ALA A 19 -50.40 -5.83 -19.69
C ALA A 19 -49.62 -6.51 -20.84
N GLU A 20 -49.19 -7.74 -20.53
CA GLU A 20 -49.14 -8.96 -21.35
C GLU A 20 -48.54 -8.95 -22.76
N SER A 21 -47.53 -9.80 -22.95
CA SER A 21 -47.36 -10.60 -24.16
C SER A 21 -46.58 -11.87 -23.84
N SER A 22 -47.29 -13.00 -23.84
CA SER A 22 -46.71 -14.33 -23.80
C SER A 22 -45.96 -14.62 -25.09
N SER A 23 -44.78 -15.24 -25.01
CA SER A 23 -44.21 -15.98 -26.12
C SER A 23 -43.49 -17.21 -25.57
N ALA A 24 -44.09 -18.37 -25.84
CA ALA A 24 -43.57 -19.67 -25.55
C ALA A 24 -42.31 -19.95 -26.37
N ALA A 25 -41.19 -20.19 -25.69
CA ALA A 25 -39.98 -20.70 -26.32
C ALA A 25 -40.03 -22.24 -26.37
N PRO A 26 -39.63 -22.87 -27.48
CA PRO A 26 -39.72 -24.32 -27.67
C PRO A 26 -38.71 -25.07 -26.82
N ALA A 27 -39.17 -26.19 -26.23
CA ALA A 27 -38.36 -27.15 -25.50
C ALA A 27 -37.32 -27.81 -26.43
N SER A 28 -36.10 -27.29 -26.42
CA SER A 28 -34.94 -27.94 -27.04
C SER A 28 -34.55 -29.18 -26.23
N ARG A 29 -34.78 -30.34 -26.85
CA ARG A 29 -34.35 -31.66 -26.37
C ARG A 29 -32.84 -31.64 -26.10
N SER A 30 -32.48 -31.73 -24.81
CA SER A 30 -31.12 -31.91 -24.34
C SER A 30 -30.67 -33.33 -24.65
N ALA A 31 -30.04 -33.54 -25.80
CA ALA A 31 -29.32 -34.78 -26.08
C ALA A 31 -28.07 -34.80 -25.20
N HIS A 32 -28.07 -35.64 -24.16
CA HIS A 32 -26.88 -36.00 -23.39
C HIS A 32 -25.87 -36.67 -24.32
N ARG A 33 -25.01 -35.85 -24.93
CA ARG A 33 -23.81 -36.31 -25.62
C ARG A 33 -22.84 -36.78 -24.54
N ALA A 34 -22.63 -38.10 -24.47
CA ALA A 34 -21.64 -38.69 -23.59
C ALA A 34 -20.29 -37.98 -23.81
N PRO A 35 -19.54 -37.63 -22.75
CA PRO A 35 -18.23 -37.02 -22.89
C PRO A 35 -17.33 -37.99 -23.65
N LEU A 36 -16.85 -37.55 -24.81
CA LEU A 36 -15.78 -38.24 -25.55
C LEU A 36 -14.63 -38.45 -24.56
N SER A 37 -14.33 -39.71 -24.28
CA SER A 37 -13.18 -40.12 -23.49
C SER A 37 -11.92 -39.54 -24.14
N GLN A 38 -11.41 -38.43 -23.58
CA GLN A 38 -10.11 -37.89 -23.95
C GLN A 38 -9.09 -38.99 -23.63
N SER A 39 -8.62 -39.70 -24.65
CA SER A 39 -7.51 -40.64 -24.48
C SER A 39 -6.37 -39.85 -23.86
N ALA A 40 -5.87 -40.31 -22.70
CA ALA A 40 -4.77 -39.66 -22.00
C ALA A 40 -3.58 -39.55 -22.95
N PHE A 41 -3.38 -38.37 -23.52
CA PHE A 41 -2.20 -38.07 -24.30
C PHE A 41 -1.02 -38.16 -23.34
N ASN A 42 -0.14 -39.13 -23.56
CA ASN A 42 1.04 -39.34 -22.75
C ASN A 42 2.24 -38.79 -23.55
N PRO A 43 2.57 -37.48 -23.43
CA PRO A 43 3.52 -36.79 -24.30
C PRO A 43 4.97 -37.27 -24.21
N GLY A 44 5.27 -38.34 -23.46
CA GLY A 44 6.63 -38.71 -23.09
C GLY A 44 7.27 -37.70 -22.14
N SER A 45 8.56 -37.86 -21.85
CA SER A 45 9.31 -36.91 -21.02
C SER A 45 9.61 -35.61 -21.79
N PRO A 46 9.58 -34.44 -21.14
CA PRO A 46 9.94 -33.19 -21.80
C PRO A 46 11.41 -33.16 -22.21
N THR A 47 11.69 -32.60 -23.40
CA THR A 47 13.04 -32.38 -23.92
C THR A 47 13.70 -31.14 -23.32
N LYS A 48 12.89 -30.15 -22.90
CA LYS A 48 13.37 -28.93 -22.24
C LYS A 48 12.40 -28.51 -21.14
N VAL A 49 12.94 -28.12 -19.99
CA VAL A 49 12.16 -27.57 -18.87
C VAL A 49 12.73 -26.22 -18.48
N ASP A 50 11.95 -25.16 -18.68
CA ASP A 50 12.28 -23.80 -18.25
C ASP A 50 11.46 -23.46 -17.01
N ILE A 51 12.12 -23.02 -15.93
CA ILE A 51 11.48 -22.60 -14.68
C ILE A 51 11.63 -21.09 -14.54
N THR A 52 10.52 -20.39 -14.36
CA THR A 52 10.51 -18.96 -14.04
C THR A 52 9.66 -18.69 -12.80
N TYR A 53 10.06 -17.69 -12.02
CA TYR A 53 9.27 -17.20 -10.90
C TYR A 53 8.62 -15.88 -11.30
N VAL A 54 7.29 -15.87 -11.31
CA VAL A 54 6.50 -14.73 -11.78
C VAL A 54 5.71 -14.17 -10.61
N ARG A 55 5.65 -12.84 -10.50
CA ARG A 55 4.89 -12.16 -9.46
C ARG A 55 3.42 -12.55 -9.51
N LEU A 56 2.79 -12.70 -8.33
CA LEU A 56 1.37 -12.97 -8.22
C LEU A 56 0.54 -11.83 -8.87
N PRO A 57 -0.60 -12.17 -9.52
CA PRO A 57 -1.54 -11.15 -9.96
C PRO A 57 -1.99 -10.28 -8.77
N GLY A 58 -1.85 -8.96 -8.92
CA GLY A 58 -2.29 -7.95 -7.96
C GLY A 58 -1.23 -7.53 -6.95
N ALA A 59 -0.09 -8.22 -6.89
CA ALA A 59 1.01 -7.83 -6.01
C ALA A 59 1.82 -6.67 -6.63
N SER A 60 2.01 -5.60 -5.86
CA SER A 60 2.85 -4.43 -6.18
C SER A 60 4.34 -4.78 -6.12
N ALA A 61 4.70 -5.71 -5.23
CA ALA A 61 6.07 -6.10 -4.94
C ALA A 61 6.26 -7.61 -4.93
N ASP A 62 7.52 -8.05 -4.96
CA ASP A 62 7.89 -9.46 -4.91
C ASP A 62 7.84 -9.99 -3.48
N ILE A 63 8.14 -9.15 -2.49
CA ILE A 63 8.09 -9.49 -1.06
C ILE A 63 7.10 -8.52 -0.40
N THR A 64 6.22 -9.03 0.47
CA THR A 64 5.38 -8.18 1.33
C THR A 64 5.75 -8.42 2.79
N LEU A 65 6.05 -7.35 3.50
CA LEU A 65 6.27 -7.29 4.94
C LEU A 65 5.06 -6.63 5.57
N SER A 66 4.51 -7.25 6.60
CA SER A 66 3.36 -6.74 7.34
C SER A 66 3.53 -7.03 8.83
N ALA A 67 2.66 -6.50 9.67
CA ALA A 67 2.69 -6.78 11.10
C ALA A 67 2.68 -8.29 11.45
N THR A 68 2.07 -9.14 10.61
CA THR A 68 1.93 -10.58 10.87
C THR A 68 3.10 -11.42 10.35
N GLY A 69 3.93 -10.87 9.46
CA GLY A 69 5.06 -11.59 8.88
C GLY A 69 5.42 -11.12 7.47
N ALA A 70 6.27 -11.92 6.84
CA ALA A 70 6.82 -11.69 5.51
C ALA A 70 6.38 -12.79 4.52
N THR A 71 5.98 -12.41 3.32
CA THR A 71 5.54 -13.34 2.27
C THR A 71 6.23 -13.07 0.95
N LEU A 72 6.51 -14.13 0.19
CA LEU A 72 7.03 -14.05 -1.17
C LEU A 72 5.87 -14.13 -2.18
N ASN A 73 5.59 -13.05 -2.87
CA ASN A 73 4.46 -12.89 -3.79
C ASN A 73 4.78 -13.40 -5.19
N LYS A 74 5.27 -14.64 -5.30
CA LYS A 74 5.57 -15.27 -6.60
C LYS A 74 4.86 -16.61 -6.76
N TYR A 75 4.63 -17.00 -8.01
CA TYR A 75 4.31 -18.38 -8.37
C TYR A 75 5.41 -18.93 -9.27
N LYS A 76 5.62 -20.24 -9.21
CA LYS A 76 6.55 -20.97 -10.08
C LYS A 76 5.82 -21.34 -11.37
N SER A 77 6.31 -20.86 -12.50
CA SER A 77 5.85 -21.24 -13.84
C SER A 77 6.86 -22.21 -14.46
N THR A 78 6.40 -23.42 -14.78
CA THR A 78 7.23 -24.44 -15.44
C THR A 78 6.76 -24.61 -16.88
N LYS A 79 7.60 -24.24 -17.85
CA LYS A 79 7.37 -24.47 -19.27
C LYS A 79 8.09 -25.75 -19.68
N SER A 80 7.33 -26.78 -20.03
CA SER A 80 7.88 -28.05 -20.51
C SER A 80 7.66 -28.17 -22.00
N THR A 81 8.75 -28.32 -22.77
CA THR A 81 8.72 -28.49 -24.23
C THR A 81 9.02 -29.96 -24.55
N TYR A 82 8.27 -30.55 -25.47
CA TYR A 82 8.38 -31.97 -25.86
C TYR A 82 9.02 -32.11 -27.24
N SER A 83 9.38 -33.34 -27.61
CA SER A 83 10.04 -33.66 -28.89
C SER A 83 9.22 -33.28 -30.11
N ASN A 84 7.88 -33.28 -30.01
CA ASN A 84 6.98 -32.84 -31.06
C ASN A 84 6.81 -31.30 -31.13
N GLY A 85 7.56 -30.53 -30.34
CA GLY A 85 7.47 -29.07 -30.28
C GLY A 85 6.33 -28.53 -29.42
N LEU A 86 5.46 -29.39 -28.86
CA LEU A 86 4.41 -28.97 -27.94
C LEU A 86 5.03 -28.36 -26.68
N ALA A 87 4.49 -27.22 -26.23
CA ALA A 87 4.86 -26.60 -24.97
C ALA A 87 3.67 -26.61 -24.01
N THR A 88 3.90 -27.05 -22.78
CA THR A 88 2.91 -27.01 -21.68
C THR A 88 3.40 -26.08 -20.59
N TYR A 89 2.45 -25.44 -19.90
CA TYR A 89 2.74 -24.50 -18.82
C TYR A 89 2.01 -24.94 -17.56
N VAL A 90 2.77 -25.16 -16.49
CA VAL A 90 2.23 -25.52 -15.18
C VAL A 90 2.58 -24.43 -14.18
N LYS A 91 1.55 -23.93 -13.48
CA LYS A 91 1.72 -22.98 -12.38
C LYS A 91 1.67 -23.73 -11.05
N ALA A 92 2.63 -23.47 -10.19
CA ALA A 92 2.63 -23.91 -8.81
C ALA A 92 2.79 -22.71 -7.87
N TYR A 93 2.18 -22.77 -6.69
CA TYR A 93 2.15 -21.69 -5.70
C TYR A 93 2.91 -22.10 -4.43
N PRO A 94 4.23 -22.35 -4.52
CA PRO A 94 4.98 -22.95 -3.42
C PRO A 94 5.10 -22.03 -2.19
N PHE A 95 4.88 -20.72 -2.35
CA PHE A 95 5.11 -19.72 -1.30
C PHE A 95 3.81 -19.24 -0.63
N GLN A 96 2.65 -19.71 -1.09
CA GLN A 96 1.31 -19.29 -0.64
C GLN A 96 0.63 -20.38 0.18
N ASN A 97 1.21 -21.58 0.20
CA ASN A 97 0.77 -22.65 1.06
C ASN A 97 1.06 -22.27 2.53
N GLN A 98 0.18 -22.70 3.44
CA GLN A 98 0.42 -22.54 4.88
C GLN A 98 1.76 -23.18 5.25
N GLY A 99 2.67 -22.39 5.83
CA GLY A 99 3.95 -22.87 6.35
C GLY A 99 5.21 -22.42 5.60
N PHE A 100 5.11 -21.69 4.49
CA PHE A 100 6.31 -21.05 3.92
C PHE A 100 6.77 -19.90 4.83
N ASP A 101 7.92 -20.07 5.48
CA ASP A 101 8.57 -19.04 6.27
C ASP A 101 9.63 -18.33 5.41
N PHE A 102 9.28 -17.13 4.92
CA PHE A 102 10.18 -16.33 4.11
C PHE A 102 11.47 -15.97 4.86
N VAL A 103 11.38 -15.61 6.14
CA VAL A 103 12.55 -15.18 6.93
C VAL A 103 13.52 -16.35 7.09
N ALA A 104 13.01 -17.53 7.44
CA ALA A 104 13.85 -18.73 7.55
C ALA A 104 14.46 -19.11 6.19
N HIS A 105 13.70 -19.04 5.10
CA HIS A 105 14.22 -19.31 3.76
C HIS A 105 15.33 -18.33 3.38
N PHE A 106 15.09 -17.04 3.54
CA PHE A 106 16.05 -15.98 3.24
C PHE A 106 17.33 -16.14 4.08
N MET A 107 17.20 -16.30 5.40
CA MET A 107 18.34 -16.33 6.32
C MET A 107 19.08 -17.66 6.41
N LYS A 108 18.46 -18.79 6.05
CA LYS A 108 19.07 -20.13 6.22
C LYS A 108 19.28 -20.89 4.91
N ALA A 109 18.44 -20.66 3.90
CA ALA A 109 18.51 -21.41 2.64
C ALA A 109 19.26 -20.65 1.54
N MET A 110 19.25 -19.32 1.55
CA MET A 110 20.00 -18.51 0.58
C MET A 110 21.42 -18.25 1.08
N SER A 111 22.41 -18.31 0.19
CA SER A 111 23.77 -17.86 0.50
C SER A 111 23.80 -16.32 0.61
N PRO A 112 24.79 -15.73 1.30
CA PRO A 112 24.91 -14.26 1.37
C PRO A 112 24.93 -13.59 0.00
N ALA A 113 25.64 -14.15 -0.98
CA ALA A 113 25.68 -13.62 -2.35
C ALA A 113 24.29 -13.67 -3.01
N ASP A 114 23.58 -14.81 -2.89
CA ASP A 114 22.23 -14.95 -3.44
C ASP A 114 21.25 -13.95 -2.80
N ARG A 115 21.40 -13.64 -1.51
CA ARG A 115 20.57 -12.65 -0.81
C ARG A 115 20.76 -11.25 -1.39
N VAL A 116 22.01 -10.84 -1.63
CA VAL A 116 22.34 -9.54 -2.24
C VAL A 116 21.71 -9.43 -3.62
N ASP A 117 21.95 -10.43 -4.48
CA ASP A 117 21.42 -10.45 -5.84
C ASP A 117 19.89 -10.49 -5.86
N PHE A 118 19.31 -11.25 -4.95
CA PHE A 118 17.86 -11.32 -4.76
C PHE A 118 17.30 -9.95 -4.35
N LEU A 119 17.84 -9.27 -3.35
CA LEU A 119 17.31 -7.97 -2.91
C LEU A 119 17.53 -6.85 -3.93
N ALA A 120 18.63 -6.90 -4.68
CA ALA A 120 18.90 -5.93 -5.73
C ALA A 120 17.88 -6.02 -6.88
N ALA A 121 17.37 -7.23 -7.18
CA ALA A 121 16.49 -7.50 -8.32
C ALA A 121 14.99 -7.40 -7.98
N ASN A 122 14.61 -7.42 -6.70
CA ASN A 122 13.22 -7.56 -6.27
C ASN A 122 12.68 -6.27 -5.63
N TRP A 123 11.37 -6.09 -5.71
CA TRP A 123 10.65 -5.06 -4.96
C TRP A 123 10.22 -5.61 -3.61
N VAL A 124 10.38 -4.79 -2.57
CA VAL A 124 9.87 -5.05 -1.21
C VAL A 124 8.71 -4.11 -0.94
N GLU A 125 7.58 -4.62 -0.46
CA GLU A 125 6.46 -3.82 0.03
C GLU A 125 6.40 -3.91 1.55
N VAL A 126 6.32 -2.78 2.24
CA VAL A 126 6.05 -2.69 3.69
C VAL A 126 4.63 -2.18 3.86
N VAL A 127 3.77 -3.00 4.45
CA VAL A 127 2.36 -2.71 4.68
C VAL A 127 2.16 -2.22 6.11
N VAL A 128 1.79 -0.95 6.21
CA VAL A 128 1.50 -0.28 7.48
C VAL A 128 0.00 -0.05 7.58
N GLU A 129 -0.64 -0.60 8.61
CA GLU A 129 -2.09 -0.50 8.79
C GLU A 129 -2.45 0.44 9.95
N LEU A 130 -3.12 1.56 9.62
CA LEU A 130 -3.29 2.71 10.50
C LEU A 130 -4.66 2.73 11.20
N ARG A 131 -5.16 1.59 11.66
CA ARG A 131 -6.43 1.59 12.41
C ARG A 131 -6.18 1.78 13.90
N ALA A 132 -6.99 2.63 14.52
CA ALA A 132 -6.87 3.05 15.92
C ALA A 132 -6.88 1.92 16.97
N TYR A 133 -7.31 0.71 16.59
CA TYR A 133 -7.46 -0.43 17.51
C TYR A 133 -6.34 -1.47 17.43
N PHE A 134 -5.40 -1.35 16.49
CA PHE A 134 -4.34 -2.35 16.39
C PHE A 134 -3.17 -2.01 17.32
N ALA A 135 -3.15 -2.65 18.49
CA ALA A 135 -2.01 -2.69 19.41
C ALA A 135 -0.73 -3.34 18.80
N ASN A 136 -0.81 -3.80 17.55
CA ASN A 136 0.22 -4.54 16.82
C ASN A 136 1.07 -3.64 15.89
N ALA A 137 0.93 -2.31 15.99
CA ALA A 137 1.65 -1.32 15.21
C ALA A 137 3.17 -1.57 15.18
N SER A 138 3.79 -1.77 16.35
CA SER A 138 5.23 -2.04 16.48
C SER A 138 5.69 -3.33 15.79
N ASN A 139 4.78 -4.21 15.41
CA ASN A 139 5.17 -5.50 14.84
C ASN A 139 5.77 -5.38 13.45
N VAL A 140 5.42 -4.37 12.65
CA VAL A 140 6.02 -4.20 11.31
C VAL A 140 7.51 -3.83 11.41
N VAL A 141 7.86 -2.92 12.32
CA VAL A 141 9.26 -2.56 12.61
C VAL A 141 10.00 -3.77 13.16
N ASN A 142 9.38 -4.55 14.05
CA ASN A 142 9.95 -5.81 14.53
C ASN A 142 10.15 -6.85 13.41
N GLN A 143 9.30 -6.89 12.39
CA GLN A 143 9.51 -7.78 11.23
C GLN A 143 10.68 -7.32 10.37
N LEU A 144 10.86 -6.00 10.17
CA LEU A 144 12.03 -5.45 9.48
C LEU A 144 13.31 -5.82 10.22
N ALA A 145 13.35 -5.63 11.54
CA ALA A 145 14.51 -5.95 12.36
C ALA A 145 14.91 -7.44 12.29
N LYS A 146 13.95 -8.36 12.16
CA LYS A 146 14.22 -9.82 12.04
C LYS A 146 14.95 -10.21 10.76
N LEU A 147 14.85 -9.39 9.70
CA LEU A 147 15.52 -9.67 8.43
C LEU A 147 17.02 -9.35 8.47
N GLY A 148 17.45 -8.60 9.49
CA GLY A 148 18.85 -8.32 9.77
C GLY A 148 19.49 -7.31 8.81
N PRO A 149 20.77 -6.97 9.06
CA PRO A 149 21.47 -5.91 8.33
C PRO A 149 21.66 -6.22 6.85
N GLU A 150 21.88 -7.49 6.48
CA GLU A 150 21.97 -7.87 5.04
C GLU A 150 20.71 -7.49 4.25
N PHE A 151 19.55 -7.47 4.90
CA PHE A 151 18.33 -7.02 4.27
C PHE A 151 18.34 -5.49 4.10
N THR A 152 18.57 -4.76 5.18
CA THR A 152 18.55 -3.29 5.17
C THR A 152 19.62 -2.68 4.26
N ASP A 153 20.79 -3.32 4.18
CA ASP A 153 21.96 -2.83 3.45
C ASP A 153 21.85 -3.02 1.93
N HIS A 154 20.91 -3.84 1.46
CA HIS A 154 20.88 -4.28 0.05
C HIS A 154 19.55 -4.07 -0.67
N ILE A 155 18.46 -3.69 0.02
CA ILE A 155 17.20 -3.33 -0.65
C ILE A 155 17.40 -2.08 -1.49
N LYS A 156 17.02 -2.17 -2.76
CA LYS A 156 17.06 -1.04 -3.69
C LYS A 156 15.70 -0.45 -4.04
N ASN A 157 14.65 -1.28 -4.01
CA ASN A 157 13.30 -0.91 -4.46
C ASN A 157 12.27 -1.19 -3.37
N LEU A 158 11.61 -0.15 -2.90
CA LEU A 158 10.71 -0.20 -1.74
C LEU A 158 9.34 0.40 -2.05
N ASP A 159 8.27 -0.29 -1.68
CA ASP A 159 6.91 0.24 -1.69
C ASP A 159 6.40 0.32 -0.26
N ILE A 160 6.02 1.51 0.20
CA ILE A 160 5.43 1.71 1.52
C ILE A 160 3.93 1.88 1.37
N LYS A 161 3.18 0.87 1.78
CA LYS A 161 1.74 0.81 1.62
C LYS A 161 1.03 1.18 2.91
N LEU A 162 0.48 2.39 2.96
CA LEU A 162 -0.26 2.90 4.11
C LEU A 162 -1.74 2.59 3.95
N LYS A 163 -2.26 1.60 4.69
CA LYS A 163 -3.71 1.35 4.79
C LYS A 163 -4.33 2.36 5.75
N LEU A 164 -4.94 3.38 5.18
CA LEU A 164 -5.54 4.49 5.91
C LEU A 164 -6.89 4.05 6.53
N PRO A 165 -7.28 4.63 7.68
CA PRO A 165 -8.62 4.43 8.22
C PRO A 165 -9.67 5.19 7.38
N PRO A 166 -10.97 4.89 7.53
CA PRO A 166 -12.03 5.60 6.85
C PRO A 166 -12.01 7.11 7.12
N LEU A 167 -12.41 7.91 6.14
CA LEU A 167 -12.48 9.38 6.29
C LEU A 167 -13.36 9.81 7.47
N ALA A 168 -14.42 9.07 7.79
CA ALA A 168 -15.28 9.35 8.94
C ALA A 168 -14.56 9.19 10.30
N GLU A 169 -13.47 8.43 10.35
CA GLU A 169 -12.60 8.34 11.53
C GLU A 169 -11.58 9.46 11.54
N LEU A 170 -10.98 9.77 10.38
CA LEU A 170 -10.01 10.85 10.24
C LEU A 170 -10.63 12.23 10.46
N SER A 171 -11.88 12.44 10.03
CA SER A 171 -12.58 13.72 10.14
C SER A 171 -12.84 14.14 11.59
N LYS A 172 -12.79 13.19 12.54
CA LYS A 172 -12.88 13.45 13.98
C LYS A 172 -11.59 14.08 14.52
N MET A 173 -10.51 14.04 13.76
CA MET A 173 -9.19 14.53 14.15
C MET A 173 -8.81 15.76 13.33
N THR A 174 -8.42 16.84 13.99
CA THR A 174 -7.89 18.01 13.28
C THR A 174 -6.47 17.72 12.79
N LEU A 175 -6.05 18.37 11.69
CA LEU A 175 -4.68 18.23 11.16
C LEU A 175 -3.62 18.55 12.21
N ALA A 176 -3.88 19.52 13.10
CA ALA A 176 -2.98 19.90 14.19
C ALA A 176 -2.78 18.78 15.23
N LEU A 177 -3.76 17.90 15.42
CA LEU A 177 -3.66 16.79 16.35
C LEU A 177 -3.03 15.55 15.71
N LEU A 178 -2.99 15.46 14.38
CA LEU A 178 -2.54 14.27 13.64
C LEU A 178 -1.18 13.72 14.11
N PRO A 179 -0.14 14.56 14.35
CA PRO A 179 1.16 14.07 14.83
C PRO A 179 1.10 13.36 16.20
N ALA A 180 0.08 13.65 17.01
CA ALA A 180 -0.12 12.98 18.28
C ALA A 180 -0.83 11.62 18.16
N SER A 181 -1.40 11.28 16.99
CA SER A 181 -2.06 9.98 16.78
C SER A 181 -1.08 8.83 16.80
N ALA A 182 -1.52 7.68 17.31
CA ALA A 182 -0.75 6.45 17.27
C ALA A 182 -0.42 6.01 15.83
N GLY A 183 -1.35 6.21 14.88
CA GLY A 183 -1.13 5.87 13.47
C GLY A 183 -0.02 6.71 12.83
N TYR A 184 0.01 8.02 13.12
CA TYR A 184 1.07 8.89 12.60
C TYR A 184 2.43 8.58 13.22
N LYS A 185 2.49 8.34 14.55
CA LYS A 185 3.72 7.91 15.23
C LYS A 185 4.28 6.62 14.66
N LEU A 186 3.43 5.64 14.34
CA LEU A 186 3.87 4.42 13.68
C LEU A 186 4.52 4.71 12.33
N ILE A 187 3.96 5.64 11.54
CA ILE A 187 4.58 6.03 10.28
C ILE A 187 5.96 6.66 10.55
N GLU A 188 6.08 7.53 11.55
CA GLU A 188 7.36 8.13 11.92
C GLU A 188 8.39 7.07 12.34
N GLU A 189 8.01 6.07 13.13
CA GLU A 189 8.87 4.93 13.50
C GLU A 189 9.32 4.14 12.27
N VAL A 190 8.40 3.85 11.35
CA VAL A 190 8.72 3.15 10.09
C VAL A 190 9.66 4.00 9.23
N VAL A 191 9.44 5.30 9.12
CA VAL A 191 10.32 6.21 8.39
C VAL A 191 11.70 6.25 9.01
N GLN A 192 11.81 6.31 10.35
CA GLN A 192 13.09 6.31 11.05
C GLN A 192 13.89 5.03 10.76
N GLU A 193 13.22 3.88 10.73
CA GLU A 193 13.83 2.60 10.38
C GLU A 193 14.33 2.61 8.92
N ILE A 194 13.47 3.00 7.97
CA ILE A 194 13.81 3.03 6.54
C ILE A 194 14.92 4.06 6.25
N PHE A 195 14.99 5.15 7.01
CA PHE A 195 16.04 6.16 6.87
C PHE A 195 17.45 5.57 7.07
N GLN A 196 17.57 4.44 7.77
CA GLN A 196 18.84 3.74 7.97
C GLN A 196 19.26 2.90 6.77
N PHE A 197 18.44 2.77 5.72
CA PHE A 197 18.70 1.82 4.63
C PHE A 197 19.58 2.50 3.56
N PRO A 198 20.87 2.16 3.45
CA PRO A 198 21.82 2.91 2.63
C PRO A 198 21.64 2.70 1.13
N ALA A 199 20.99 1.60 0.72
CA ALA A 199 20.92 1.16 -0.67
C ALA A 199 19.62 1.51 -1.40
N ILE A 200 18.66 2.16 -0.73
CA ILE A 200 17.38 2.52 -1.36
C ILE A 200 17.64 3.48 -2.53
N GLY A 201 17.36 2.99 -3.75
CA GLY A 201 17.43 3.79 -4.97
C GLY A 201 16.06 4.27 -5.44
N ARG A 202 14.99 3.53 -5.09
CA ARG A 202 13.60 3.83 -5.49
C ARG A 202 12.66 3.51 -4.34
N MET A 203 11.73 4.43 -4.07
CA MET A 203 10.68 4.22 -3.09
C MET A 203 9.34 4.72 -3.61
N ASN A 204 8.24 4.01 -3.39
CA ASN A 204 6.90 4.59 -3.57
C ASN A 204 6.14 4.59 -2.25
N VAL A 205 5.35 5.62 -2.00
CA VAL A 205 4.44 5.69 -0.86
C VAL A 205 3.03 5.56 -1.40
N VAL A 206 2.39 4.42 -1.15
CA VAL A 206 1.05 4.10 -1.64
C VAL A 206 0.02 4.34 -0.55
N LEU A 207 -0.80 5.38 -0.71
CA LEU A 207 -1.93 5.69 0.16
C LEU A 207 -3.12 4.81 -0.21
N CYS A 208 -3.39 3.81 0.62
CA CYS A 208 -4.50 2.89 0.44
C CYS A 208 -5.76 3.39 1.15
N ILE A 209 -6.75 3.80 0.36
CA ILE A 209 -7.98 4.39 0.87
C ILE A 209 -9.05 3.29 0.96
N PRO A 210 -9.77 3.16 2.08
CA PRO A 210 -10.70 2.06 2.31
C PRO A 210 -11.99 2.14 1.49
N HIS A 211 -12.28 3.26 0.83
CA HIS A 211 -13.45 3.43 -0.04
C HIS A 211 -13.06 4.14 -1.33
N SER A 212 -13.81 3.93 -2.40
CA SER A 212 -13.67 4.72 -3.63
C SER A 212 -14.02 6.17 -3.33
N ILE A 213 -13.07 7.10 -3.46
CA ILE A 213 -13.39 8.51 -3.33
C ILE A 213 -13.86 9.02 -4.70
N GLN A 214 -15.09 9.52 -4.76
CA GLN A 214 -15.60 10.23 -5.94
C GLN A 214 -15.02 11.66 -6.01
N ASP A 215 -14.73 12.26 -4.85
CA ASP A 215 -14.36 13.68 -4.68
C ASP A 215 -12.85 13.94 -4.45
N GLY A 216 -11.97 13.06 -4.95
CA GLY A 216 -10.51 13.25 -4.79
C GLY A 216 -9.97 12.91 -3.39
N ILE A 217 -8.67 13.08 -3.15
CA ILE A 217 -8.04 12.69 -1.88
C ILE A 217 -8.10 13.83 -0.86
N HIS A 218 -8.64 13.53 0.33
CA HIS A 218 -8.72 14.51 1.41
C HIS A 218 -7.34 14.83 2.04
N ASP A 219 -7.12 16.08 2.48
CA ASP A 219 -5.88 16.56 3.11
C ASP A 219 -5.44 15.71 4.31
N GLN A 220 -6.39 15.18 5.07
CA GLN A 220 -6.10 14.27 6.19
C GLN A 220 -5.47 12.95 5.71
N HIS A 221 -5.87 12.41 4.56
CA HIS A 221 -5.22 11.24 3.98
C HIS A 221 -3.80 11.60 3.51
N LEU A 222 -3.68 12.71 2.79
CA LEU A 222 -2.39 13.22 2.28
C LEU A 222 -1.36 13.45 3.39
N SER A 223 -1.82 13.95 4.53
CA SER A 223 -0.96 14.28 5.67
C SER A 223 -0.17 13.07 6.19
N HIS A 224 -0.63 11.84 5.99
CA HIS A 224 0.09 10.63 6.38
C HIS A 224 1.35 10.36 5.53
N ALA A 225 1.49 11.02 4.38
CA ALA A 225 2.72 10.97 3.58
C ALA A 225 3.79 11.97 4.05
N LEU A 226 3.44 12.94 4.91
CA LEU A 226 4.36 14.00 5.34
C LEU A 226 5.66 13.49 5.98
N PRO A 227 5.65 12.43 6.81
CA PRO A 227 6.88 11.89 7.40
C PRO A 227 7.95 11.46 6.38
N PHE A 228 7.58 11.15 5.13
CA PHE A 228 8.52 10.71 4.10
C PHE A 228 9.26 11.86 3.40
N PHE A 229 8.81 13.11 3.55
CA PHE A 229 9.42 14.27 2.87
C PHE A 229 10.88 14.59 3.23
N PRO A 230 11.32 14.42 4.50
CA PRO A 230 12.72 14.62 4.85
C PRO A 230 13.67 13.58 4.24
N MET A 231 13.14 12.49 3.68
CA MET A 231 13.98 11.44 3.09
C MET A 231 14.60 11.95 1.78
N SER A 232 15.93 11.92 1.72
CA SER A 232 16.75 12.63 0.72
C SER A 232 16.99 11.86 -0.58
N PHE A 233 16.43 10.66 -0.77
CA PHE A 233 16.59 9.94 -2.03
C PHE A 233 15.75 10.57 -3.15
N THR A 234 16.35 10.64 -4.34
CA THR A 234 15.95 11.48 -5.47
C THR A 234 14.75 10.97 -6.28
N GLY A 235 14.11 9.88 -5.88
CA GLY A 235 13.24 9.12 -6.77
C GLY A 235 11.97 8.54 -6.15
N TRP A 236 11.43 9.17 -5.09
CA TRP A 236 10.19 8.66 -4.50
C TRP A 236 8.93 9.36 -4.98
N ASN A 237 7.87 8.56 -5.13
CA ASN A 237 6.55 9.02 -5.60
C ASN A 237 5.48 8.72 -4.55
N VAL A 238 4.40 9.49 -4.60
CA VAL A 238 3.17 9.19 -3.85
C VAL A 238 2.15 8.64 -4.83
N ASP A 239 1.64 7.46 -4.56
CA ASP A 239 0.55 6.85 -5.31
C ASP A 239 -0.68 6.71 -4.42
N ILE A 240 -1.84 6.57 -5.06
CA ILE A 240 -3.11 6.35 -4.40
C ILE A 240 -3.70 5.03 -4.91
N GLN A 241 -4.18 4.21 -3.98
CA GLN A 241 -4.88 2.97 -4.29
C GLN A 241 -6.21 2.93 -3.53
N ALA A 242 -7.33 3.09 -4.24
CA ALA A 242 -8.65 2.87 -3.66
C ALA A 242 -8.98 1.37 -3.60
N GLN A 243 -9.91 1.00 -2.71
CA GLN A 243 -10.43 -0.36 -2.65
C GLN A 243 -10.96 -0.81 -4.03
N GLY A 244 -10.54 -2.01 -4.47
CA GLY A 244 -10.91 -2.57 -5.77
C GLY A 244 -9.99 -2.16 -6.93
N MET A 245 -9.08 -1.19 -6.75
CA MET A 245 -8.07 -0.87 -7.76
C MET A 245 -6.97 -1.92 -7.79
N TYR A 246 -6.73 -2.49 -8.96
CA TYR A 246 -5.66 -3.49 -9.17
C TYR A 246 -4.25 -2.86 -9.12
N LYS A 247 -4.11 -1.60 -9.56
CA LYS A 247 -2.84 -0.87 -9.53
C LYS A 247 -3.01 0.48 -8.82
N PRO A 248 -2.03 0.92 -8.03
CA PRO A 248 -1.95 2.30 -7.59
C PRO A 248 -1.90 3.25 -8.79
N LYS A 249 -2.46 4.45 -8.60
CA LYS A 249 -2.42 5.55 -9.54
C LYS A 249 -1.55 6.65 -8.96
N LEU A 250 -0.66 7.23 -9.78
CA LEU A 250 0.08 8.41 -9.39
C LEU A 250 -0.88 9.51 -8.93
N ILE A 251 -0.55 10.11 -7.80
CA ILE A 251 -1.29 11.25 -7.25
C ILE A 251 -1.35 12.39 -8.29
N LEU A 252 -2.46 13.12 -8.32
CA LEU A 252 -2.63 14.24 -9.24
C LEU A 252 -1.74 15.42 -8.81
N ARG A 253 -1.44 16.32 -9.76
CA ARG A 253 -0.58 17.48 -9.49
C ARG A 253 -1.20 18.43 -8.46
N GLU A 254 -2.52 18.56 -8.47
CA GLU A 254 -3.29 19.36 -7.54
C GLU A 254 -3.12 18.84 -6.11
N ASP A 255 -3.27 17.53 -5.92
CA ASP A 255 -3.10 16.87 -4.62
C ASP A 255 -1.65 16.95 -4.13
N LEU A 256 -0.66 16.91 -5.03
CA LEU A 256 0.74 17.18 -4.69
C LEU A 256 0.96 18.62 -4.23
N ASN A 257 0.29 19.59 -4.85
CA ASN A 257 0.36 20.98 -4.40
C ASN A 257 -0.24 21.12 -3.00
N SER A 258 -1.38 20.46 -2.73
CA SER A 258 -1.97 20.40 -1.38
C SER A 258 -1.00 19.79 -0.38
N LEU A 259 -0.37 18.66 -0.72
CA LEU A 259 0.64 18.01 0.11
C LEU A 259 1.85 18.91 0.39
N ASN A 260 2.32 19.65 -0.61
CA ASN A 260 3.40 20.64 -0.45
C ASN A 260 2.98 21.82 0.46
N GLY A 261 1.72 22.27 0.35
CA GLY A 261 1.16 23.28 1.25
C GLY A 261 1.11 22.80 2.70
N LEU A 262 0.64 21.57 2.92
CA LEU A 262 0.65 20.91 4.23
C LEU A 262 2.06 20.79 4.80
N ARG A 263 3.04 20.42 3.97
CA ARG A 263 4.45 20.39 4.37
C ARG A 263 4.94 21.77 4.83
N ALA A 264 4.66 22.83 4.07
CA ALA A 264 5.10 24.18 4.43
C ALA A 264 4.51 24.62 5.78
N ILE A 265 3.24 24.29 6.03
CA ILE A 265 2.59 24.55 7.33
C ILE A 265 3.29 23.77 8.45
N GLU A 266 3.59 22.49 8.23
CA GLU A 266 4.23 21.64 9.24
C GLU A 266 5.66 22.08 9.56
N VAL A 267 6.45 22.48 8.56
CA VAL A 267 7.80 23.05 8.76
C VAL A 267 7.72 24.30 9.60
N LYS A 268 6.87 25.26 9.21
CA LYS A 268 6.68 26.50 9.96
C LYS A 268 6.24 26.24 11.40
N ARG A 269 5.33 25.29 11.60
CA ARG A 269 4.86 24.89 12.94
C ARG A 269 6.01 24.38 13.82
N LYS A 270 6.93 23.59 13.25
CA LYS A 270 8.11 23.09 13.98
C LYS A 270 9.07 24.23 14.32
N GLU A 271 9.35 25.12 13.38
CA GLU A 271 10.19 26.31 13.61
C GLU A 271 9.62 27.21 14.71
N ASP A 272 8.31 27.50 14.65
CA ASP A 272 7.61 28.32 15.66
C ASP A 272 7.66 27.65 17.05
N GLU A 273 7.52 26.33 17.12
CA GLU A 273 7.61 25.57 18.39
C GLU A 273 9.05 25.56 18.94
N GLU A 274 10.06 25.37 18.10
CA GLU A 274 11.47 25.43 18.50
C GLU A 274 11.83 26.82 19.04
N LEU A 275 11.39 27.89 18.38
CA LEU A 275 11.54 29.26 18.87
C LEU A 275 10.84 29.48 20.20
N ARG A 276 9.63 28.93 20.37
CA ARG A 276 8.89 29.00 21.64
C ARG A 276 9.64 28.31 22.77
N VAL A 277 10.18 27.12 22.53
CA VAL A 277 10.97 26.37 23.51
C VAL A 277 12.27 27.12 23.86
N LEU A 278 13.00 27.64 22.87
CA LEU A 278 14.21 28.43 23.09
C LEU A 278 13.95 29.67 23.94
N ASN A 279 12.88 30.42 23.62
CA ASN A 279 12.49 31.60 24.38
C ASN A 279 12.08 31.25 25.82
N ALA A 280 11.36 30.14 26.02
CA ALA A 280 10.99 29.68 27.37
C ALA A 280 12.20 29.25 28.21
N VAL A 281 13.21 28.63 27.59
CA VAL A 281 14.47 28.26 28.24
C VAL A 281 15.28 29.51 28.60
N PHE A 282 15.34 30.51 27.73
CA PHE A 282 16.03 31.78 27.97
C PHE A 282 15.45 32.53 29.19
N VAL A 283 14.11 32.63 29.28
CA VAL A 283 13.43 33.27 30.42
C VAL A 283 13.73 32.56 31.74
N ARG A 284 13.90 31.23 31.75
CA ARG A 284 14.25 30.50 32.98
C ARG A 284 15.68 30.76 33.45
N HIS A 285 16.62 30.99 32.54
CA HIS A 285 18.02 31.26 32.91
C HIS A 285 18.21 32.69 33.44
N SER A 286 17.47 33.68 32.91
CA SER A 286 17.57 35.07 33.38
C SER A 286 17.00 35.31 34.80
N ILE A 287 16.26 34.33 35.36
CA ILE A 287 15.71 34.41 36.73
C ILE A 287 16.71 33.85 37.76
N TYR A 288 17.74 33.12 37.33
CA TYR A 288 18.74 32.47 38.18
C TYR A 288 20.13 33.13 38.08
N GLU A 289 20.21 34.45 37.90
CA GLU A 289 21.41 35.18 38.30
C GLU A 289 21.32 35.40 39.82
N PRO A 290 22.04 34.63 40.67
CA PRO A 290 22.15 34.99 42.07
C PRO A 290 22.85 36.35 42.12
N GLU A 291 22.18 37.36 42.68
CA GLU A 291 22.82 38.57 43.15
C GLU A 291 23.98 38.14 44.06
N THR A 292 25.19 38.13 43.53
CA THR A 292 26.40 38.01 44.33
C THR A 292 26.47 39.27 45.17
N LEU A 293 25.96 39.13 46.40
CA LEU A 293 26.07 40.08 47.50
C LEU A 293 27.53 40.50 47.64
N THR A 294 27.73 41.82 47.56
CA THR A 294 28.98 42.53 47.81
C THR A 294 29.26 42.64 49.30
#